data_AF-A0A7R7ICM2-F1
#
_entry.id   AF-A0A7R7ICM2-F1
#
_cell.length_a   1.000
_cell.length_b   1.000
_cell.length_c   1.000
_cell.angle_alpha   90.00
_cell.angle_beta   90.00
_cell.angle_gamma   90.00
#
_symmetry.space_group_name_H-M   'P 1'
#
loop_
_entity.id
_entity.type
_entity.pdbx_description
1 polymer ?
#
loop_
_entity_poly.entity_id
_entity_poly.type
_entity_poly.pdbx_seq_one_letter_code
_entity_poly.pdbx_strand_id
1 'polypeptide(L)'
;MGKIILCSGRKAEHPFYFKLTNTNVYSIEELCYYIYNNIYLIGDELYQPELADWLINEVKMNEIGIKLKEYIQNKHSMKDIVVSILCSADYYTEDEIIELIKVIDEIALLSPIRRLKLKADKYINYQNYSEAILLYQEIIGNKEAAVFTEEEYGNILHNIAIALLNISSYHEAAEYFESAYLRNKNPESLMQCMYTLILGEDSERKDRFIKEHNISDELMSTIYQKIKDAEEKAIEASSYKEIMKIKELKDAGKGNDYYQKINQMLRELK
;
A
#
# COMPACT_ATOMS: atom_id res chain seq x y z
N MET A 1 0.87 -31.08 2.71
CA MET A 1 0.30 -32.02 1.71
C MET A 1 -0.21 -31.17 0.56
N GLY A 2 0.15 -31.49 -0.69
CA GLY A 2 -0.34 -30.72 -1.85
C GLY A 2 -1.81 -31.02 -2.12
N LYS A 3 -2.64 -29.98 -2.24
CA LYS A 3 -4.04 -30.06 -2.68
C LYS A 3 -4.06 -30.11 -4.21
N ILE A 4 -4.77 -31.07 -4.80
CA ILE A 4 -5.05 -31.07 -6.25
C ILE A 4 -6.30 -30.21 -6.43
N ILE A 5 -6.21 -29.18 -7.26
CA ILE A 5 -7.32 -28.28 -7.58
C ILE A 5 -7.72 -28.54 -9.03
N LEU A 6 -8.99 -28.86 -9.26
CA LEU A 6 -9.54 -28.97 -10.61
C LEU A 6 -9.86 -27.56 -11.11
N CYS A 7 -9.19 -27.14 -12.18
CA CYS A 7 -9.43 -25.82 -12.75
C CYS A 7 -10.81 -25.74 -13.40
N SER A 8 -11.53 -24.66 -13.12
CA SER A 8 -12.85 -24.35 -13.65
C SER A 8 -12.76 -23.25 -14.71
N GLY A 9 -13.57 -23.36 -15.76
CA GLY A 9 -13.55 -22.40 -16.86
C GLY A 9 -12.27 -22.45 -17.71
N ARG A 10 -11.88 -21.29 -18.25
CA ARG A 10 -10.73 -21.11 -19.14
C ARG A 10 -9.80 -20.05 -18.58
N LYS A 11 -8.49 -20.20 -18.82
CA LYS A 11 -7.54 -19.12 -18.61
C LYS A 11 -7.80 -17.97 -19.59
N ALA A 12 -7.97 -16.77 -19.07
CA ALA A 12 -8.15 -15.54 -19.82
C ALA A 12 -6.94 -15.22 -20.71
N GLU A 13 -7.20 -14.66 -21.89
CA GLU A 13 -6.15 -14.10 -22.74
C GLU A 13 -5.81 -12.68 -22.26
N HIS A 14 -6.82 -11.93 -21.84
CA HIS A 14 -6.69 -10.62 -21.22
C HIS A 14 -7.04 -10.71 -19.72
N PRO A 15 -6.10 -10.44 -18.80
CA PRO A 15 -6.37 -10.55 -17.37
C PRO A 15 -7.32 -9.46 -16.88
N PHE A 16 -8.01 -9.74 -15.78
CA PHE A 16 -8.59 -8.68 -14.98
C PHE A 16 -7.49 -8.03 -14.14
N TYR A 17 -7.36 -6.71 -14.22
CA TYR A 17 -6.30 -5.97 -13.56
C TYR A 17 -6.83 -5.25 -12.31
N PHE A 18 -6.37 -5.70 -11.14
CA PHE A 18 -6.62 -5.01 -9.88
C PHE A 18 -5.61 -3.88 -9.71
N LYS A 19 -6.11 -2.64 -9.83
CA LYS A 19 -5.29 -1.44 -9.86
C LYS A 19 -4.55 -1.23 -8.54
N LEU A 20 -5.24 -1.46 -7.43
CA LEU A 20 -4.71 -1.15 -6.10
C LEU A 20 -3.44 -1.95 -5.78
N THR A 21 -3.41 -3.23 -6.14
CA THR A 21 -2.31 -4.17 -5.86
C THR A 21 -1.40 -4.39 -7.05
N ASN A 22 -1.62 -3.68 -8.16
CA ASN A 22 -0.94 -3.89 -9.44
C ASN A 22 -0.90 -5.38 -9.86
N THR A 23 -2.03 -6.09 -9.68
CA THR A 23 -2.09 -7.55 -9.85
C THR A 23 -3.00 -7.93 -11.01
N ASN A 24 -2.47 -8.74 -11.93
CA ASN A 24 -3.24 -9.37 -13.00
C ASN A 24 -3.77 -10.73 -12.56
N VAL A 25 -5.04 -10.98 -12.84
CA VAL A 25 -5.73 -12.25 -12.58
C VAL A 25 -6.24 -12.82 -13.89
N TYR A 26 -5.92 -14.09 -14.15
CA TYR A 26 -6.16 -14.79 -15.41
C TYR A 26 -7.16 -15.94 -15.31
N SER A 27 -7.52 -16.41 -14.12
CA SER A 27 -8.50 -17.50 -13.96
C SER A 27 -9.43 -17.26 -12.78
N ILE A 28 -10.48 -18.08 -12.68
CA ILE A 28 -11.38 -18.04 -11.52
C ILE A 28 -10.67 -18.43 -10.23
N GLU A 29 -9.72 -19.37 -10.28
CA GLU A 29 -8.90 -19.76 -9.12
C GLU A 29 -8.00 -18.61 -8.66
N GLU A 30 -7.35 -17.92 -9.60
CA GLU A 30 -6.54 -16.74 -9.28
C GLU A 30 -7.42 -15.62 -8.72
N LEU A 31 -8.65 -15.45 -9.21
CA LEU A 31 -9.62 -14.50 -8.66
C LEU A 31 -10.03 -14.89 -7.24
N CYS A 32 -10.32 -16.17 -7.00
CA CYS A 32 -10.64 -16.67 -5.67
C CYS A 32 -9.48 -16.39 -4.71
N TYR A 33 -8.27 -16.76 -5.09
CA TYR A 33 -7.06 -16.51 -4.31
C TYR A 33 -6.87 -15.04 -4.02
N TYR A 34 -7.03 -14.19 -5.05
CA TYR A 34 -6.91 -12.75 -4.90
C TYR A 34 -7.93 -12.21 -3.89
N ILE A 35 -9.20 -12.61 -4.01
CA ILE A 35 -10.28 -12.14 -3.14
C ILE A 35 -10.01 -12.49 -1.68
N TYR A 36 -9.69 -13.74 -1.41
CA TYR A 36 -9.46 -14.23 -0.06
C TYR A 36 -8.31 -13.49 0.65
N ASN A 37 -7.20 -13.27 -0.07
CA ASN A 37 -6.01 -12.65 0.51
C ASN A 37 -6.07 -11.12 0.57
N ASN A 38 -6.98 -10.49 -0.19
CA ASN A 38 -7.07 -9.04 -0.32
C ASN A 38 -8.45 -8.48 0.10
N ILE A 39 -9.23 -9.20 0.91
CA ILE A 39 -10.59 -8.80 1.28
C ILE A 39 -10.67 -7.41 1.95
N TYR A 40 -9.63 -7.01 2.69
CA TYR A 40 -9.52 -5.69 3.31
C TYR A 40 -9.28 -4.54 2.30
N LEU A 41 -8.87 -4.88 1.08
CA LEU A 41 -8.59 -3.94 -0.02
C LEU A 41 -9.73 -3.84 -1.00
N ILE A 42 -10.41 -4.96 -1.16
CA ILE A 42 -11.43 -5.13 -2.17
C ILE A 42 -12.66 -4.34 -1.74
N GLY A 43 -12.97 -3.34 -2.56
CA GLY A 43 -14.12 -2.46 -2.39
C GLY A 43 -14.99 -2.49 -3.64
N ASP A 44 -15.09 -1.33 -4.28
CA ASP A 44 -15.94 -1.12 -5.45
C ASP A 44 -15.49 -1.89 -6.70
N GLU A 45 -14.26 -2.43 -6.71
CA GLU A 45 -13.71 -3.23 -7.81
C GLU A 45 -14.54 -4.50 -8.09
N LEU A 46 -15.16 -5.10 -7.07
CA LEU A 46 -16.07 -6.24 -7.25
C LEU A 46 -17.45 -5.85 -7.79
N TYR A 47 -17.82 -4.58 -7.69
CA TYR A 47 -19.09 -4.07 -8.18
C TYR A 47 -18.98 -3.53 -9.62
N GLN A 48 -17.81 -3.65 -10.24
CA GLN A 48 -17.57 -3.19 -11.61
C GLN A 48 -18.23 -4.15 -12.61
N PRO A 49 -19.10 -3.66 -13.52
CA PRO A 49 -19.65 -4.48 -14.60
C PRO A 49 -18.58 -5.18 -15.44
N GLU A 50 -17.40 -4.58 -15.55
CA GLU A 50 -16.22 -5.09 -16.26
C GLU A 50 -15.74 -6.42 -15.69
N LEU A 51 -15.84 -6.64 -14.37
CA LEU A 51 -15.49 -7.93 -13.76
C LEU A 51 -16.46 -9.03 -14.20
N ALA A 52 -17.75 -8.71 -14.25
CA ALA A 52 -18.77 -9.63 -14.72
C ALA A 52 -18.61 -9.96 -16.21
N ASP A 53 -18.32 -8.95 -17.03
CA ASP A 53 -18.02 -9.13 -18.45
C ASP A 53 -16.75 -9.97 -18.67
N TRP A 54 -15.72 -9.76 -17.85
CA TRP A 54 -14.50 -10.56 -17.90
C TRP A 54 -14.76 -12.04 -17.58
N LEU A 55 -15.56 -12.33 -16.55
CA LEU A 55 -15.95 -13.71 -16.20
C LEU A 55 -16.68 -14.41 -17.37
N ILE A 56 -17.57 -13.70 -18.06
CA ILE A 56 -18.33 -14.22 -19.21
C ILE A 56 -17.42 -14.42 -20.42
N ASN A 57 -16.68 -13.38 -20.80
CA ASN A 57 -16.03 -13.31 -22.11
C ASN A 57 -14.64 -13.96 -22.12
N GLU A 58 -13.85 -13.80 -21.06
CA GLU A 58 -12.48 -14.30 -20.99
C GLU A 58 -12.41 -15.67 -20.29
N VAL A 59 -12.98 -15.78 -19.08
CA VAL A 59 -12.89 -17.01 -18.26
C VAL A 59 -13.95 -18.06 -18.64
N LYS A 60 -14.98 -17.67 -19.40
CA LYS A 60 -16.11 -18.52 -19.83
C LYS A 60 -16.98 -19.06 -18.67
N MET A 61 -17.07 -18.31 -17.58
CA MET A 61 -17.96 -18.60 -16.44
C MET A 61 -19.28 -17.81 -16.56
N ASN A 62 -20.08 -18.15 -17.58
CA ASN A 62 -21.29 -17.40 -17.94
C ASN A 62 -22.29 -17.25 -16.78
N GLU A 63 -22.56 -18.34 -16.07
CA GLU A 63 -23.55 -18.36 -14.98
C GLU A 63 -23.16 -17.39 -13.85
N ILE A 64 -21.89 -17.40 -13.45
CA ILE A 64 -21.38 -16.52 -12.39
C ILE A 64 -21.34 -15.07 -12.85
N GLY A 65 -20.90 -14.80 -14.07
CA GLY A 65 -20.86 -13.44 -14.59
C GLY A 65 -22.27 -12.83 -14.73
N ILE A 66 -23.27 -13.59 -15.19
CA ILE A 66 -24.67 -13.12 -15.23
C ILE A 66 -25.17 -12.84 -13.81
N LYS A 67 -24.96 -13.77 -12.89
CA LYS A 67 -25.34 -13.62 -11.49
C LYS A 67 -24.68 -12.41 -10.83
N LEU A 68 -23.41 -12.12 -11.15
CA LEU A 68 -22.71 -10.94 -10.67
C LEU A 68 -23.34 -9.65 -11.21
N LYS A 69 -23.75 -9.60 -12.48
CA LYS A 69 -24.50 -8.44 -13.03
C LYS A 69 -25.80 -8.22 -12.28
N GLU A 70 -26.56 -9.28 -12.00
CA GLU A 70 -27.80 -9.19 -11.23
C GLU A 70 -27.54 -8.67 -9.81
N TYR A 71 -26.48 -9.16 -9.15
CA TYR A 71 -26.09 -8.70 -7.82
C TYR A 71 -25.72 -7.22 -7.78
N ILE A 72 -24.97 -6.75 -8.79
CA ILE A 72 -24.62 -5.33 -8.94
C ILE A 72 -25.89 -4.48 -9.15
N GLN A 73 -26.78 -4.90 -10.06
CA GLN A 73 -28.01 -4.18 -10.36
C GLN A 73 -28.95 -4.09 -9.15
N ASN A 74 -29.08 -5.19 -8.40
CA ASN A 74 -29.95 -5.29 -7.24
C ASN A 74 -29.28 -4.84 -5.93
N LYS A 75 -28.05 -4.29 -5.99
CA LYS A 75 -27.29 -3.77 -4.84
C LYS A 75 -27.14 -4.78 -3.71
N HIS A 76 -26.79 -6.02 -4.07
CA HIS A 76 -26.45 -7.05 -3.10
C HIS A 76 -25.23 -6.68 -2.26
N SER A 77 -25.06 -7.38 -1.14
CA SER A 77 -23.92 -7.17 -0.25
C SER A 77 -22.62 -7.70 -0.86
N MET A 78 -21.49 -7.16 -0.41
CA MET A 78 -20.17 -7.66 -0.79
C MET A 78 -20.02 -9.14 -0.45
N LYS A 79 -20.61 -9.55 0.67
CA LYS A 79 -20.64 -10.95 1.11
C LYS A 79 -21.27 -11.86 0.05
N ASP A 80 -22.41 -11.47 -0.50
CA ASP A 80 -23.11 -12.27 -1.53
C ASP A 80 -22.25 -12.44 -2.79
N ILE A 81 -21.60 -11.36 -3.22
CA ILE A 81 -20.70 -11.37 -4.38
C ILE A 81 -19.50 -12.28 -4.11
N VAL A 82 -18.79 -12.08 -3.00
CA VAL A 82 -17.59 -12.84 -2.64
C VAL A 82 -17.91 -14.32 -2.52
N VAL A 83 -18.96 -14.68 -1.78
CA VAL A 83 -19.37 -16.08 -1.61
C VAL A 83 -19.74 -16.70 -2.96
N SER A 84 -20.48 -15.99 -3.81
CA SER A 84 -20.85 -16.52 -5.12
C SER A 84 -19.64 -16.76 -6.04
N ILE A 85 -18.60 -15.94 -5.94
CA ILE A 85 -17.36 -16.15 -6.71
C ILE A 85 -16.58 -17.32 -6.12
N LEU A 86 -16.37 -17.36 -4.80
CA LEU A 86 -15.58 -18.43 -4.18
C LEU A 86 -16.22 -19.80 -4.30
N CYS A 87 -17.55 -19.90 -4.25
CA CYS A 87 -18.26 -21.17 -4.46
C CYS A 87 -18.32 -21.60 -5.93
N SER A 88 -17.80 -20.81 -6.87
CA SER A 88 -17.77 -21.17 -8.30
C SER A 88 -16.58 -22.03 -8.71
N ALA A 89 -15.60 -22.19 -7.81
CA ALA A 89 -14.43 -23.02 -8.02
C ALA A 89 -14.05 -23.75 -6.72
N ASP A 90 -13.55 -24.98 -6.81
CA ASP A 90 -13.15 -25.79 -5.65
C ASP A 90 -11.79 -25.37 -5.04
N TYR A 91 -11.49 -24.06 -5.06
CA TYR A 91 -10.22 -23.50 -4.61
C TYR A 91 -10.13 -23.47 -3.08
N TYR A 92 -11.18 -23.00 -2.41
CA TYR A 92 -11.29 -22.94 -0.94
C TYR A 92 -12.28 -23.96 -0.40
N THR A 93 -12.05 -24.45 0.82
CA THR A 93 -13.03 -25.28 1.53
C THR A 93 -14.16 -24.42 2.10
N GLU A 94 -15.26 -25.08 2.48
CA GLU A 94 -16.37 -24.41 3.16
C GLU A 94 -15.92 -23.71 4.46
N ASP A 95 -15.06 -24.35 5.25
CA ASP A 95 -14.49 -23.76 6.47
C ASP A 95 -13.67 -22.50 6.18
N GLU A 96 -12.84 -22.50 5.13
CA GLU A 96 -12.06 -21.33 4.71
C GLU A 96 -12.99 -20.19 4.28
N ILE A 97 -14.06 -20.48 3.53
CA ILE A 97 -15.06 -19.48 3.13
C ILE A 97 -15.80 -18.92 4.36
N ILE A 98 -16.14 -19.75 5.34
CA ILE A 98 -16.80 -19.31 6.59
C ILE A 98 -15.88 -18.36 7.38
N GLU A 99 -14.58 -18.64 7.47
CA GLU A 99 -13.63 -17.71 8.10
C GLU A 99 -13.56 -16.37 7.36
N LEU A 100 -13.56 -16.39 6.02
CA LEU A 100 -13.59 -15.15 5.24
C LEU A 100 -14.88 -14.35 5.48
N ILE A 101 -16.03 -15.02 5.59
CA ILE A 101 -17.31 -14.35 5.88
C ILE A 101 -17.24 -13.59 7.21
N LYS A 102 -16.62 -14.17 8.25
CA LYS A 102 -16.42 -13.48 9.54
C LYS A 102 -15.62 -12.19 9.37
N VAL A 103 -14.55 -12.25 8.57
CA VAL A 103 -13.74 -11.06 8.25
C VAL A 103 -14.56 -10.00 7.52
N ILE A 104 -15.40 -10.39 6.55
CA ILE A 104 -16.30 -9.46 5.84
C ILE A 104 -17.29 -8.81 6.82
N ASP A 105 -17.84 -9.58 7.77
CA ASP A 105 -18.74 -9.06 8.79
C ASP A 105 -18.06 -8.06 9.72
N GLU A 106 -16.83 -8.34 10.15
CA GLU A 106 -16.03 -7.39 10.94
C GLU A 106 -15.79 -6.08 10.17
N ILE A 107 -15.45 -6.16 8.88
CA ILE A 107 -15.27 -4.97 8.03
C ILE A 107 -16.59 -4.19 7.88
N ALA A 108 -17.72 -4.88 7.75
CA ALA A 108 -19.03 -4.27 7.61
C ALA A 108 -19.44 -3.47 8.86
N LEU A 109 -19.01 -3.92 10.05
CA LEU A 109 -19.25 -3.24 11.33
C LEU A 109 -18.41 -1.98 11.53
N LEU A 110 -17.31 -1.81 10.77
CA LEU A 110 -16.49 -0.60 10.86
C LEU A 110 -17.25 0.63 10.34
N SER A 111 -17.02 1.79 10.96
CA SER A 111 -17.51 3.06 10.43
C SER A 111 -16.86 3.35 9.07
N PRO A 112 -17.51 4.13 8.19
CA PRO A 112 -16.96 4.49 6.88
C PRO A 112 -15.52 5.03 6.96
N ILE A 113 -15.25 5.91 7.93
CA ILE A 113 -13.91 6.48 8.11
C ILE A 113 -12.88 5.45 8.61
N ARG A 114 -13.28 4.44 9.40
CA ARG A 114 -12.38 3.33 9.79
C ARG A 114 -12.06 2.42 8.62
N ARG A 115 -13.02 2.17 7.72
CA ARG A 115 -12.76 1.47 6.44
C ARG A 115 -11.83 2.26 5.54
N LEU A 116 -11.99 3.59 5.49
CA LEU A 116 -11.11 4.46 4.72
C LEU A 116 -9.67 4.40 5.24
N LYS A 117 -9.48 4.42 6.57
CA LYS A 117 -8.16 4.24 7.20
C LYS A 117 -7.54 2.91 6.82
N LEU A 118 -8.30 1.82 6.94
CA LEU A 118 -7.83 0.49 6.57
C LEU A 118 -7.35 0.43 5.11
N LYS A 119 -8.09 1.06 4.19
CA LYS A 119 -7.70 1.15 2.77
C LYS A 119 -6.43 1.97 2.59
N ALA A 120 -6.31 3.11 3.26
CA ALA A 120 -5.11 3.97 3.22
C ALA A 120 -3.86 3.24 3.77
N ASP A 121 -3.99 2.58 4.93
CA ASP A 121 -2.92 1.77 5.55
C ASP A 121 -2.39 0.71 4.59
N LYS A 122 -3.28 0.14 3.77
CA LYS A 122 -2.86 -0.86 2.80
C LYS A 122 -2.17 -0.25 1.58
N TYR A 123 -2.59 0.91 1.08
CA TYR A 123 -1.85 1.60 0.02
C TYR A 123 -0.40 1.90 0.43
N ILE A 124 -0.13 2.22 1.71
CA ILE A 124 1.24 2.32 2.25
C ILE A 124 1.98 1.00 2.09
N ASN A 125 1.37 -0.13 2.46
CA ASN A 125 2.00 -1.46 2.37
C ASN A 125 2.34 -1.86 0.92
N TYR A 126 1.55 -1.42 -0.06
CA TYR A 126 1.83 -1.61 -1.49
C TYR A 126 2.68 -0.48 -2.10
N GLN A 127 3.23 0.43 -1.28
CA GLN A 127 4.06 1.56 -1.71
C GLN A 127 3.35 2.51 -2.69
N ASN A 128 2.03 2.49 -2.73
CA ASN A 128 1.23 3.42 -3.49
C ASN A 128 0.96 4.67 -2.64
N TYR A 129 2.01 5.45 -2.44
CA TYR A 129 2.02 6.58 -1.52
C TYR A 129 1.07 7.71 -1.94
N SER A 130 0.85 7.90 -3.26
CA SER A 130 -0.02 8.95 -3.77
C SER A 130 -1.48 8.71 -3.36
N GLU A 131 -1.99 7.49 -3.58
CA GLU A 131 -3.34 7.12 -3.17
C GLU A 131 -3.49 7.08 -1.65
N ALA A 132 -2.45 6.63 -0.92
CA ALA A 132 -2.46 6.66 0.54
C ALA A 132 -2.64 8.09 1.08
N ILE A 133 -1.89 9.06 0.55
CA ILE A 133 -1.99 10.48 0.98
C ILE A 133 -3.38 11.03 0.74
N LEU A 134 -3.98 10.78 -0.44
CA LEU A 134 -5.32 11.27 -0.75
C LEU A 134 -6.35 10.77 0.27
N LEU A 135 -6.33 9.47 0.59
CA LEU A 135 -7.26 8.90 1.57
C LEU A 135 -6.99 9.40 2.99
N TYR A 136 -5.73 9.52 3.41
CA TYR A 136 -5.43 10.05 4.73
C TYR A 136 -5.79 11.53 4.88
N GLN A 137 -5.59 12.33 3.82
CA GLN A 137 -6.01 13.72 3.79
C GLN A 137 -7.54 13.85 3.90
N GLU A 138 -8.28 12.97 3.21
CA GLU A 138 -9.74 12.87 3.38
C GLU A 138 -10.11 12.53 4.82
N ILE A 139 -9.40 11.58 5.46
CA ILE A 139 -9.63 11.22 6.86
C ILE A 139 -9.42 12.41 7.79
N ILE A 140 -8.26 13.08 7.74
CA ILE A 140 -7.96 14.18 8.67
C ILE A 140 -8.83 15.43 8.44
N GLY A 141 -9.36 15.61 7.22
CA GLY A 141 -10.30 16.68 6.87
C GLY A 141 -11.75 16.38 7.23
N ASN A 142 -12.08 15.13 7.59
CA ASN A 142 -13.45 14.70 7.87
C ASN A 142 -13.82 14.93 9.35
N LYS A 143 -15.03 15.44 9.61
CA LYS A 143 -15.55 15.63 10.98
C LYS A 143 -15.66 14.33 11.77
N GLU A 144 -15.86 13.21 11.08
CA GLU A 144 -15.92 11.88 11.70
C GLU A 144 -14.56 11.39 12.22
N ALA A 145 -13.45 12.09 11.93
CA ALA A 145 -12.13 11.75 12.44
C ALA A 145 -12.02 11.78 13.97
N ALA A 146 -12.96 12.45 14.65
CA ALA A 146 -13.08 12.43 16.10
C ALA A 146 -13.33 11.03 16.69
N VAL A 147 -13.65 10.02 15.87
CA VAL A 147 -13.75 8.62 16.29
C VAL A 147 -12.40 7.98 16.62
N PHE A 148 -11.30 8.57 16.14
CA PHE A 148 -9.95 8.09 16.41
C PHE A 148 -9.44 8.64 17.74
N THR A 149 -8.74 7.80 18.51
CA THR A 149 -7.99 8.29 19.67
C THR A 149 -6.85 9.20 19.23
N GLU A 150 -6.29 9.99 20.14
CA GLU A 150 -5.08 10.80 19.84
C GLU A 150 -3.93 9.94 19.32
N GLU A 151 -3.77 8.73 19.86
CA GLU A 151 -2.77 7.77 19.37
C GLU A 151 -3.07 7.30 17.95
N GLU A 152 -4.31 6.89 17.66
CA GLU A 152 -4.73 6.47 16.31
C GLU A 152 -4.57 7.61 15.29
N TYR A 153 -4.92 8.83 15.67
CA TYR A 153 -4.76 10.02 14.84
C TYR A 153 -3.28 10.34 14.61
N GLY A 154 -2.44 10.25 15.64
CA GLY A 154 -0.99 10.39 15.50
C GLY A 154 -0.40 9.34 14.56
N ASN A 155 -0.89 8.11 14.58
CA ASN A 155 -0.47 7.06 13.65
C ASN A 155 -0.90 7.34 12.20
N ILE A 156 -2.07 7.96 11.98
CA ILE A 156 -2.47 8.45 10.66
C ILE A 156 -1.49 9.50 10.15
N LEU A 157 -1.15 10.51 10.97
CA LEU A 157 -0.17 11.54 10.60
C LEU A 157 1.21 10.94 10.31
N HIS A 158 1.64 9.94 11.09
CA HIS A 158 2.87 9.21 10.83
C HIS A 158 2.88 8.56 9.44
N ASN A 159 1.79 7.90 9.06
CA ASN A 159 1.69 7.25 7.75
C ASN A 159 1.62 8.26 6.59
N ILE A 160 1.01 9.43 6.80
CA ILE A 160 1.10 10.55 5.84
C ILE A 160 2.56 10.97 5.68
N ALA A 161 3.30 11.14 6.78
CA ALA A 161 4.70 11.52 6.73
C ALA A 161 5.56 10.48 5.99
N ILE A 162 5.35 9.19 6.23
CA ILE A 162 6.01 8.10 5.51
C ILE A 162 5.72 8.20 4.00
N ALA A 163 4.48 8.43 3.61
CA ALA A 163 4.12 8.57 2.21
C ALA A 163 4.78 9.82 1.57
N LEU A 164 4.72 10.97 2.24
CA LEU A 164 5.32 12.22 1.78
C LEU A 164 6.84 12.11 1.64
N LEU A 165 7.50 11.41 2.57
CA LEU A 165 8.94 11.16 2.52
C LEU A 165 9.35 10.42 1.23
N ASN A 166 8.48 9.56 0.70
CA ASN A 166 8.76 8.76 -0.49
C ASN A 166 8.44 9.47 -1.82
N ILE A 167 7.52 10.45 -1.84
CA ILE A 167 7.06 11.06 -3.10
C ILE A 167 7.12 12.59 -3.17
N SER A 168 7.34 13.27 -2.05
CA SER A 168 7.37 14.74 -1.95
C SER A 168 8.72 15.21 -1.43
N SER A 169 8.80 15.68 -0.18
CA SER A 169 10.00 16.27 0.40
C SER A 169 10.17 15.92 1.87
N TYR A 170 11.42 15.97 2.34
CA TYR A 170 11.78 15.84 3.75
C TYR A 170 11.08 16.91 4.61
N HIS A 171 10.93 18.13 4.08
CA HIS A 171 10.38 19.25 4.85
C HIS A 171 8.92 19.02 5.24
N GLU A 172 8.07 18.64 4.28
CA GLU A 172 6.66 18.34 4.54
C GLU A 172 6.52 17.10 5.44
N ALA A 173 7.30 16.05 5.18
CA ALA A 173 7.28 14.83 6.00
C ALA A 173 7.63 15.11 7.47
N ALA A 174 8.62 15.99 7.73
CA ALA A 174 9.02 16.35 9.08
C ALA A 174 7.85 16.97 9.88
N GLU A 175 7.06 17.87 9.29
CA GLU A 175 5.93 18.52 9.97
C GLU A 175 4.88 17.50 10.44
N TYR A 176 4.61 16.50 9.59
CA TYR A 176 3.70 15.42 9.93
C TYR A 176 4.29 14.46 10.96
N PHE A 177 5.60 14.15 10.92
CA PHE A 177 6.24 13.33 11.96
C PHE A 177 6.29 14.03 13.32
N GLU A 178 6.60 15.33 13.37
CA GLU A 178 6.54 16.14 14.59
C GLU A 178 5.13 16.09 15.19
N SER A 179 4.12 16.37 14.35
CA SER A 179 2.71 16.33 14.75
C SER A 179 2.25 14.92 15.17
N ALA A 180 2.73 13.87 14.51
CA ALA A 180 2.45 12.48 14.85
C ALA A 180 2.98 12.16 16.26
N TYR A 181 4.26 12.45 16.51
CA TYR A 181 4.89 12.18 17.80
C TYR A 181 4.24 12.95 18.94
N LEU A 182 3.83 14.21 18.70
CA LEU A 182 3.11 14.99 19.69
C LEU A 182 1.82 14.31 20.17
N ARG A 183 1.16 13.54 19.31
CA ARG A 183 -0.12 12.87 19.62
C ARG A 183 0.06 11.42 20.08
N ASN A 184 0.79 10.61 19.32
CA ASN A 184 0.93 9.18 19.61
C ASN A 184 2.04 8.85 20.61
N LYS A 185 2.97 9.76 20.87
CA LYS A 185 4.16 9.54 21.72
C LYS A 185 4.98 8.29 21.31
N ASN A 186 4.85 7.85 20.07
CA ASN A 186 5.48 6.66 19.55
C ASN A 186 6.98 6.95 19.27
N PRO A 187 7.92 6.21 19.89
CA PRO A 187 9.35 6.39 19.64
C PRO A 187 9.75 6.28 18.16
N GLU A 188 9.03 5.47 17.37
CA GLU A 188 9.25 5.37 15.93
C GLU A 188 8.96 6.69 15.21
N SER A 189 7.89 7.40 15.60
CA SER A 189 7.57 8.72 15.02
C SER A 189 8.65 9.76 15.34
N LEU A 190 9.21 9.71 16.55
CA LEU A 190 10.36 10.55 16.92
C LEU A 190 11.59 10.20 16.09
N MET A 191 11.93 8.92 15.95
CA MET A 191 13.09 8.50 15.17
C MET A 191 12.96 8.90 13.71
N GLN A 192 11.79 8.68 13.09
CA GLN A 192 11.54 9.06 11.70
C GLN A 192 11.57 10.58 11.50
N CYS A 193 11.06 11.36 12.47
CA CYS A 193 11.24 12.82 12.47
C CYS A 193 12.72 13.19 12.43
N MET A 194 13.54 12.62 13.33
CA MET A 194 14.96 12.91 13.40
C MET A 194 15.72 12.51 12.13
N TYR A 195 15.45 11.33 11.56
CA TYR A 195 16.06 10.93 10.29
C TYR A 195 15.68 11.92 9.18
N THR A 196 14.41 12.29 9.11
CA THR A 196 13.91 13.23 8.09
C THR A 196 14.59 14.59 8.20
N LEU A 197 14.75 15.12 9.41
CA LEU A 197 15.41 16.42 9.65
C LEU A 197 16.92 16.37 9.35
N ILE A 198 17.60 15.28 9.70
CA ILE A 198 19.04 15.12 9.43
C ILE A 198 19.29 14.97 7.92
N LEU A 199 18.55 14.08 7.26
CA LEU A 199 18.70 13.82 5.82
C LEU A 199 18.21 14.98 4.96
N GLY A 200 17.23 15.75 5.46
CA GLY A 200 16.76 16.98 4.83
C GLY A 200 17.64 18.20 5.11
N GLU A 201 18.75 18.03 5.85
CA GLU A 201 19.70 19.10 6.22
C GLU A 201 19.07 20.30 6.95
N ASP A 202 17.96 20.09 7.67
CA ASP A 202 17.24 21.15 8.41
C ASP A 202 17.78 21.28 9.84
N SER A 203 18.95 21.91 9.97
CA SER A 203 19.62 22.06 11.26
C SER A 203 18.81 22.86 12.28
N GLU A 204 18.05 23.87 11.82
CA GLU A 204 17.27 24.73 12.72
C GLU A 204 16.11 23.98 13.35
N ARG A 205 15.31 23.26 12.56
CA ARG A 205 14.21 22.44 13.08
C ARG A 205 14.72 21.29 13.94
N LYS A 206 15.82 20.65 13.53
CA LYS A 206 16.48 19.60 14.33
C LYS A 206 16.88 20.09 15.72
N ASP A 207 17.59 21.21 15.81
CA ASP A 207 18.07 21.74 17.09
C ASP A 207 16.91 22.18 17.99
N ARG A 208 15.82 22.70 17.41
CA ARG A 208 14.58 23.00 18.12
C ARG A 208 13.94 21.71 18.67
N PHE A 209 13.75 20.71 17.83
CA PHE A 209 13.08 19.46 18.18
C PHE A 209 13.82 18.69 19.28
N ILE A 210 15.16 18.67 19.22
CA ILE A 210 16.02 18.10 20.29
C ILE A 210 15.75 18.77 21.64
N LYS A 211 15.68 20.11 21.66
CA LYS A 211 15.43 20.88 22.89
C LYS A 211 14.02 20.67 23.43
N GLU A 212 13.02 20.74 22.56
CA GLU A 212 11.60 20.61 22.96
C GLU A 212 11.28 19.24 23.54
N HIS A 213 11.92 18.18 23.02
CA HIS A 213 11.68 16.81 23.44
C HIS A 213 12.75 16.24 24.38
N ASN A 214 13.73 17.05 24.79
CA ASN A 214 14.84 16.65 25.67
C ASN A 214 15.54 15.37 25.18
N ILE A 215 15.85 15.31 23.88
CA ILE A 215 16.53 14.18 23.26
C ILE A 215 17.96 14.10 23.82
N SER A 216 18.33 12.95 24.39
CA SER A 216 19.66 12.75 24.97
C SER A 216 20.75 12.60 23.92
N ASP A 217 21.99 12.95 24.29
CA ASP A 217 23.17 12.74 23.45
C ASP A 217 23.39 11.26 23.10
N GLU A 218 22.99 10.34 23.99
CA GLU A 218 23.05 8.90 23.75
C GLU A 218 22.08 8.46 22.64
N LEU A 219 20.85 8.98 22.65
CA LEU A 219 19.88 8.72 21.59
C LEU A 219 20.33 9.34 20.27
N MET A 220 20.88 10.56 20.30
CA MET A 220 21.47 11.19 19.11
C MET A 220 22.62 10.36 18.52
N SER A 221 23.51 9.86 19.38
CA SER A 221 24.61 8.99 18.95
C SER A 221 24.10 7.71 18.28
N THR A 222 23.03 7.13 18.83
CA THR A 222 22.36 5.95 18.25
C THR A 222 21.75 6.25 16.89
N ILE A 223 21.11 7.42 16.73
CA ILE A 223 20.51 7.87 15.48
C ILE A 223 21.58 8.03 14.40
N TYR A 224 22.67 8.74 14.68
CA TYR A 224 23.78 8.91 13.73
C TYR A 224 24.45 7.59 13.36
N GLN A 225 24.62 6.68 14.32
CA GLN A 225 25.16 5.35 14.04
C GLN A 225 24.26 4.57 13.08
N LYS A 226 22.93 4.60 13.28
CA LYS A 226 21.98 3.95 12.37
C LYS A 226 22.00 4.54 10.96
N ILE A 227 22.10 5.87 10.83
CA ILE A 227 22.25 6.53 9.53
C ILE A 227 23.52 6.04 8.85
N LYS A 228 24.65 6.07 9.56
CA LYS A 228 25.94 5.62 9.04
C LYS A 228 25.91 4.15 8.59
N ASP A 229 25.35 3.27 9.41
CA ASP A 229 25.20 1.84 9.06
C ASP A 229 24.33 1.64 7.81
N ALA A 230 23.29 2.47 7.65
CA ALA A 230 22.42 2.43 6.47
C ALA A 230 23.14 2.96 5.22
N GLU A 231 23.92 4.03 5.34
CA GLU A 231 24.76 4.56 4.26
C GLU A 231 25.80 3.54 3.78
N GLU A 232 26.50 2.89 4.70
CA GLU A 232 27.50 1.85 4.37
C GLU A 232 26.85 0.69 3.58
N LYS A 233 25.69 0.20 4.05
CA LYS A 233 24.92 -0.83 3.34
C LYS A 233 24.42 -0.36 1.98
N ALA A 234 23.98 0.90 1.88
CA ALA A 234 23.52 1.47 0.62
C ALA A 234 24.66 1.50 -0.40
N ILE A 235 25.87 1.91 0.00
CA ILE A 235 27.06 1.96 -0.87
C ILE A 235 27.43 0.56 -1.41
N GLU A 236 27.21 -0.48 -0.61
CA GLU A 236 27.47 -1.86 -1.04
C GLU A 236 26.44 -2.42 -2.02
N ALA A 237 25.22 -1.87 -2.03
CA ALA A 237 24.12 -2.32 -2.87
C ALA A 237 24.43 -2.19 -4.37
N SER A 238 23.98 -3.17 -5.16
CA SER A 238 24.14 -3.17 -6.61
C SER A 238 23.49 -1.95 -7.26
N SER A 239 22.28 -1.59 -6.81
CA SER A 239 21.52 -0.43 -7.27
C SER A 239 22.29 0.88 -7.07
N TYR A 240 22.90 1.08 -5.92
CA TYR A 240 23.72 2.27 -5.65
C TYR A 240 24.94 2.36 -6.57
N LYS A 241 25.67 1.24 -6.75
CA LYS A 241 26.81 1.17 -7.66
C LYS A 241 26.43 1.46 -9.10
N GLU A 242 25.24 1.04 -9.52
CA GLU A 242 24.71 1.36 -10.86
C GLU A 242 24.37 2.84 -11.02
N ILE A 243 23.70 3.43 -10.03
CA ILE A 243 23.40 4.88 -10.00
C ILE A 243 24.70 5.70 -10.04
N MET A 244 25.72 5.31 -9.28
CA MET A 244 27.02 5.99 -9.28
C MET A 244 27.71 5.90 -10.64
N LYS A 245 27.69 4.74 -11.31
CA LYS A 245 28.20 4.60 -12.69
C LYS A 245 27.44 5.50 -13.67
N ILE A 246 26.12 5.64 -13.52
CA ILE A 246 25.32 6.54 -14.36
C ILE A 246 25.76 8.00 -14.10
N LYS A 247 25.99 8.38 -12.85
CA LYS A 247 26.48 9.71 -12.49
C LYS A 247 27.87 9.99 -13.09
N GLU A 248 28.80 9.04 -13.02
CA GLU A 248 30.12 9.15 -13.66
C GLU A 248 30.03 9.34 -15.17
N LEU A 249 29.11 8.64 -15.86
CA LEU A 249 28.89 8.83 -17.30
C LEU A 249 28.41 10.24 -17.63
N LYS A 250 27.55 10.81 -16.78
CA LYS A 250 27.09 12.20 -16.90
C LYS A 250 28.25 13.18 -16.71
N ASP A 251 29.03 13.00 -15.66
CA ASP A 251 30.16 13.88 -15.31
C ASP A 251 31.29 13.79 -16.35
N ALA A 252 31.48 12.63 -16.99
CA ALA A 252 32.42 12.41 -18.08
C ALA A 252 31.91 12.90 -19.46
N GLY A 253 30.72 13.49 -19.55
CA GLY A 253 30.15 14.01 -20.80
C GLY A 253 29.68 12.94 -21.80
N LYS A 254 29.54 11.67 -21.38
CA LYS A 254 29.11 10.56 -22.22
C LYS A 254 27.58 10.48 -22.31
N GLY A 255 26.98 11.50 -22.92
CA GLY A 255 25.51 11.67 -22.94
C GLY A 255 24.74 10.47 -23.50
N ASN A 256 25.22 9.84 -24.58
CA ASN A 256 24.51 8.71 -25.20
C ASN A 256 24.46 7.48 -24.27
N ASP A 257 25.59 7.11 -23.68
CA ASP A 257 25.70 5.99 -22.73
C ASP A 257 24.87 6.26 -21.46
N TYR A 258 24.86 7.52 -20.99
CA TYR A 258 24.04 7.96 -19.86
C TYR A 258 22.54 7.73 -20.11
N TYR A 259 22.01 8.22 -21.23
CA TYR A 259 20.59 8.07 -21.55
C TYR A 259 20.19 6.62 -21.80
N GLN A 260 21.06 5.82 -22.44
CA GLN A 260 20.80 4.39 -22.62
C GLN A 260 20.65 3.68 -21.29
N LYS A 261 21.57 3.94 -20.36
CA LYS A 261 21.60 3.27 -19.05
C LYS A 261 20.47 3.72 -18.13
N ILE A 262 20.10 5.00 -18.15
CA ILE A 262 18.89 5.48 -17.46
C ILE A 262 17.64 4.81 -18.03
N ASN A 263 17.49 4.75 -19.36
CA ASN A 263 16.31 4.14 -19.97
C ASN A 263 16.23 2.62 -19.75
N GLN A 264 17.37 1.95 -19.52
CA GLN A 264 17.38 0.56 -19.09
C GLN A 264 16.89 0.44 -17.65
N MET A 265 17.45 1.23 -16.73
CA MET A 265 17.06 1.23 -15.32
C MET A 265 15.58 1.56 -15.12
N LEU A 266 15.06 2.56 -15.84
CA LEU A 266 13.63 2.92 -15.80
C LEU A 266 12.71 1.82 -16.36
N ARG A 267 13.22 0.91 -17.20
CA ARG A 267 12.46 -0.24 -17.68
C ARG A 267 12.44 -1.38 -16.66
N GLU A 268 13.49 -1.54 -15.89
CA GLU A 268 13.59 -2.55 -14.84
C GLU A 268 12.78 -2.17 -13.57
N LEU A 269 12.48 -0.88 -13.40
CA LEU A 269 11.66 -0.34 -12.30
C LEU A 269 10.16 -0.27 -12.61
N LYS A 270 9.72 -0.62 -13.83
CA LYS A 270 8.32 -0.67 -14.24
C LYS A 270 7.78 -2.09 -14.16
#